data_AF-A0A1M5NDG7-F1
#
_entry.id   AF-A0A1M5NDG7-F1
#
_cell.length_a   1.000
_cell.length_b   1.000
_cell.length_c   1.000
_cell.angle_alpha   90.00
_cell.angle_beta   90.00
_cell.angle_gamma   90.00
#
_symmetry.space_group_name_H-M   'P 1'
#
loop_
_entity.id
_entity.type
_entity.pdbx_description
1 polymer ?
#
loop_
_entity_poly.entity_id
_entity_poly.type
_entity_poly.pdbx_seq_one_letter_code
_entity_poly.pdbx_strand_id
1 'polypeptide(L)'
;MKIFIFILCAFEVGCSLAQSASPSKSKYASLSTTTEDMRRIGSLFLMDSISADDNEITFACMDSILSTHKGTRDYFFPVFEKIAMQADGSVAEIIGSYTLVYLKKYPHEFLDRYRCCQKDEPCCQKLVLLATFLGEETMMDDDKAKVYHELMDALKVSHKNQKKENALALLMRTVDATRKNWKD
;
A
#
# COMPACT_ATOMS: atom_id res chain seq x y z
N MET A 1 -29.71 -20.14 52.46
CA MET A 1 -28.82 -19.13 53.08
C MET A 1 -27.39 -19.45 52.67
N LYS A 2 -26.73 -18.49 52.00
CA LYS A 2 -25.27 -18.35 51.80
C LYS A 2 -24.57 -19.41 50.92
N ILE A 3 -23.69 -19.10 49.96
CA ILE A 3 -23.06 -17.87 49.47
C ILE A 3 -22.52 -18.25 48.07
N PHE A 4 -22.85 -17.49 47.03
CA PHE A 4 -22.08 -17.47 45.78
C PHE A 4 -21.06 -16.33 45.93
N ILE A 5 -19.76 -16.66 45.89
CA ILE A 5 -18.66 -15.70 45.90
C ILE A 5 -17.76 -16.03 44.70
N PHE A 6 -17.62 -15.02 43.83
CA PHE A 6 -16.50 -14.61 42.98
C PHE A 6 -15.80 -15.70 42.12
N ILE A 7 -15.58 -15.47 40.84
CA ILE A 7 -14.48 -14.61 40.36
C ILE A 7 -14.87 -13.94 39.03
N LEU A 8 -14.83 -12.61 39.04
CA LEU A 8 -14.68 -11.75 37.87
C LEU A 8 -13.25 -11.91 37.36
N CYS A 9 -13.06 -12.50 36.18
CA CYS A 9 -11.84 -12.27 35.40
C CYS A 9 -12.05 -11.00 34.58
N ALA A 10 -11.63 -9.88 35.14
CA ALA A 10 -11.30 -8.70 34.35
C ALA A 10 -10.08 -9.06 33.49
N PHE A 11 -10.27 -9.21 32.18
CA PHE A 11 -9.16 -9.26 31.25
C PHE A 11 -8.81 -7.81 30.92
N GLU A 12 -7.71 -7.32 31.50
CA GLU A 12 -7.10 -6.07 31.10
C GLU A 12 -6.75 -6.16 29.61
N VAL A 13 -7.34 -5.26 28.81
CA VAL A 13 -6.87 -4.97 27.46
C VAL A 13 -5.55 -4.22 27.61
N GLY A 14 -4.47 -4.97 27.76
CA GLY A 14 -3.12 -4.48 27.58
C GLY A 14 -2.96 -4.09 26.12
N CYS A 15 -3.03 -2.79 25.87
CA CYS A 15 -2.66 -2.17 24.61
C CYS A 15 -1.18 -2.50 24.35
N SER A 16 -0.90 -3.49 23.50
CA SER A 16 0.47 -3.77 23.06
C SER A 16 0.89 -2.61 22.15
N LEU A 17 1.62 -1.67 22.74
CA LEU A 17 2.38 -0.66 22.02
C LEU A 17 3.34 -1.40 21.09
N ALA A 18 3.08 -1.28 19.80
CA ALA A 18 4.04 -1.60 18.75
C ALA A 18 5.39 -1.01 19.14
N GLN A 19 6.40 -1.88 19.28
CA GLN A 19 7.77 -1.47 19.51
C GLN A 19 8.19 -0.57 18.35
N SER A 20 8.29 0.72 18.62
CA SER A 20 8.94 1.68 17.73
C SER A 20 10.39 1.21 17.55
N ALA A 21 10.70 0.68 16.37
CA ALA A 21 12.07 0.51 15.95
C ALA A 21 12.77 1.87 16.06
N SER A 22 13.80 1.94 16.90
CA SER A 22 14.64 3.12 17.05
C SER A 22 15.40 3.36 15.73
N PRO A 23 15.40 4.58 15.17
CA PRO A 23 16.04 4.85 13.89
C PRO A 23 17.55 4.70 14.04
N SER A 24 18.09 3.70 13.34
CA SER A 24 19.53 3.56 13.11
C SER A 24 19.97 4.79 12.31
N LYS A 25 21.00 5.51 12.77
CA LYS A 25 21.48 6.76 12.15
C LYS A 25 21.89 6.51 10.69
N SER A 26 20.96 6.76 9.78
CA SER A 26 21.15 6.72 8.34
C SER A 26 22.18 7.76 7.90
N LYS A 27 23.04 7.39 6.94
CA LYS A 27 23.99 8.28 6.26
C LYS A 27 23.31 9.48 5.58
N TYR A 28 21.98 9.47 5.52
CA TYR A 28 21.14 10.51 4.94
C TYR A 28 20.38 11.35 5.98
N ALA A 29 20.70 11.27 7.28
CA ALA A 29 20.10 12.06 8.34
C ALA A 29 20.18 13.60 8.14
N SER A 30 20.95 14.08 7.15
CA SER A 30 21.04 15.48 6.74
C SER A 30 20.16 15.87 5.54
N LEU A 31 19.46 14.94 4.88
CA LEU A 31 18.45 15.26 3.85
C LEU A 31 17.09 15.51 4.51
N SER A 32 17.03 16.64 5.21
CA SER A 32 15.92 17.55 5.49
C SER A 32 14.45 17.06 5.49
N THR A 33 13.75 17.45 6.56
CA THR A 33 12.34 17.18 6.91
C THR A 33 11.30 18.06 6.19
N THR A 34 11.66 18.81 5.15
CA THR A 34 10.71 19.69 4.43
C THR A 34 10.08 19.02 3.21
N THR A 35 8.85 19.41 2.87
CA THR A 35 8.15 18.90 1.67
C THR A 35 8.87 19.25 0.37
N GLU A 36 9.61 20.37 0.31
CA GLU A 36 10.38 20.77 -0.87
C GLU A 36 11.58 19.84 -1.11
N ASP A 37 12.27 19.47 -0.03
CA ASP A 37 13.38 18.52 -0.10
C ASP A 37 12.90 17.13 -0.51
N MET A 38 11.75 16.68 0.01
CA MET A 38 11.13 15.42 -0.40
C MET A 38 10.70 15.44 -1.88
N ARG A 39 10.20 16.57 -2.40
CA ARG A 39 9.89 16.70 -3.83
C ARG A 39 11.16 16.60 -4.68
N ARG A 40 12.24 17.25 -4.27
CA ARG A 40 13.53 17.14 -4.93
C ARG A 40 14.03 15.70 -4.96
N ILE A 41 13.96 14.98 -3.84
CA ILE A 41 14.31 13.56 -3.78
C ILE A 41 13.40 12.73 -4.70
N GLY A 42 12.08 12.93 -4.65
CA GLY A 42 11.14 12.25 -5.54
C GLY A 42 11.48 12.43 -7.01
N SER A 43 11.97 13.61 -7.41
CA SER A 43 12.43 13.85 -8.78
C SER A 43 13.65 13.00 -9.15
N LEU A 44 14.55 12.69 -8.21
CA LEU A 44 15.71 11.83 -8.45
C LEU A 44 15.29 10.39 -8.76
N PHE A 45 14.27 9.85 -8.07
CA PHE A 45 13.68 8.55 -8.42
C PHE A 45 13.08 8.56 -9.82
N LEU A 46 12.30 9.60 -10.16
CA LEU A 46 11.67 9.73 -11.48
C LEU A 46 12.70 9.83 -12.61
N MET A 47 13.87 10.39 -12.34
CA MET A 47 15.00 10.49 -13.27
C MET A 47 15.96 9.29 -13.23
N ASP A 48 15.63 8.21 -12.51
CA ASP A 48 16.50 7.04 -12.33
C ASP A 48 17.89 7.39 -11.76
N SER A 49 18.01 8.52 -11.06
CA SER A 49 19.27 9.00 -10.47
C SER A 49 19.57 8.37 -9.10
N ILE A 50 18.54 7.81 -8.47
CA ILE A 50 18.63 6.99 -7.26
C ILE A 50 17.69 5.78 -7.43
N SER A 51 18.03 4.67 -6.79
CA SER A 51 17.22 3.44 -6.79
C SER A 51 16.51 3.25 -5.46
N ALA A 52 15.40 2.51 -5.49
CA ALA A 52 14.73 2.06 -4.28
C ALA A 52 15.68 1.21 -3.43
N ASP A 53 15.68 1.46 -2.12
CA ASP A 53 16.51 0.76 -1.13
C ASP A 53 15.79 0.82 0.23
N ASP A 54 16.10 -0.13 1.10
CA ASP A 54 15.50 -0.26 2.44
C ASP A 54 16.04 0.82 3.38
N ASN A 55 15.52 2.03 3.20
CA ASN A 55 15.93 3.21 3.96
C ASN A 55 14.79 4.21 4.17
N GLU A 56 15.00 5.10 5.14
CA GLU A 56 14.03 6.12 5.56
C GLU A 56 13.60 7.05 4.42
N ILE A 57 14.46 7.30 3.42
CA ILE A 57 14.14 8.19 2.30
C ILE A 57 13.12 7.54 1.36
N THR A 58 13.34 6.27 1.00
CA THR A 58 12.41 5.50 0.18
C THR A 58 11.05 5.45 0.86
N PHE A 59 11.02 5.10 2.15
CA PHE A 59 9.78 4.99 2.91
C PHE A 59 9.08 6.34 3.09
N ALA A 60 9.80 7.43 3.33
CA ALA A 60 9.19 8.77 3.40
C ALA A 60 8.55 9.20 2.06
N CYS A 61 9.14 8.80 0.92
CA CYS A 61 8.51 9.02 -0.39
C CYS A 61 7.24 8.19 -0.55
N MET A 62 7.24 6.94 -0.08
CA MET A 62 6.07 6.07 -0.09
C MET A 62 4.96 6.59 0.84
N ASP A 63 5.28 7.02 2.06
CA ASP A 63 4.34 7.63 3.02
C ASP A 63 3.58 8.82 2.42
N SER A 64 4.22 9.55 1.52
CA SER A 64 3.65 10.73 0.89
C SER A 64 2.40 10.43 0.05
N ILE A 65 2.22 9.19 -0.43
CA ILE A 65 0.98 8.79 -1.13
C ILE A 65 -0.21 8.72 -0.16
N LEU A 66 0.03 8.56 1.15
CA LEU A 66 -1.02 8.47 2.17
C LEU A 66 -1.41 9.83 2.77
N SER A 67 -0.72 10.89 2.36
CA SER A 67 -0.95 12.28 2.80
C SER A 67 -2.42 12.68 2.66
N THR A 68 -2.91 13.51 3.59
CA THR A 68 -4.26 14.11 3.50
C THR A 68 -4.37 15.12 2.36
N HIS A 69 -3.25 15.69 1.90
CA HIS A 69 -3.21 16.67 0.82
C HIS A 69 -3.13 16.01 -0.55
N LYS A 70 -4.16 16.20 -1.39
CA LYS A 70 -4.21 15.62 -2.75
C LYS A 70 -3.02 16.02 -3.61
N GLY A 71 -2.56 17.27 -3.55
CA GLY A 71 -1.41 17.74 -4.33
C GLY A 71 -0.08 17.07 -3.95
N THR A 72 0.04 16.53 -2.73
CA THR A 72 1.18 15.70 -2.33
C THR A 72 1.04 14.32 -2.96
N ARG A 73 -0.14 13.69 -2.83
CA ARG A 73 -0.40 12.38 -3.46
C ARG A 73 -0.22 12.41 -4.97
N ASP A 74 -0.72 13.45 -5.63
CA ASP A 74 -0.60 13.62 -7.08
C ASP A 74 0.86 13.65 -7.54
N TYR A 75 1.74 14.28 -6.77
CA TYR A 75 3.17 14.33 -7.07
C TYR A 75 3.89 13.02 -6.75
N PHE A 76 3.62 12.44 -5.58
CA PHE A 76 4.35 11.27 -5.10
C PHE A 76 3.82 9.95 -5.63
N PHE A 77 2.61 9.88 -6.20
CA PHE A 77 2.11 8.63 -6.75
C PHE A 77 2.98 8.11 -7.91
N PRO A 78 3.40 8.92 -8.91
CA PRO A 78 4.39 8.49 -9.89
C PRO A 78 5.74 8.07 -9.29
N VAL A 79 6.17 8.72 -8.19
CA VAL A 79 7.41 8.36 -7.46
C VAL A 79 7.25 6.96 -6.85
N PHE A 80 6.11 6.71 -6.20
CA PHE A 80 5.75 5.42 -5.64
C PHE A 80 5.69 4.32 -6.71
N GLU A 81 5.07 4.57 -7.87
CA GLU A 81 5.08 3.61 -8.97
C GLU A 81 6.50 3.29 -9.42
N LYS A 82 7.37 4.30 -9.50
CA LYS A 82 8.76 4.14 -9.90
C LYS A 82 9.53 3.29 -8.89
N ILE A 83 9.33 3.54 -7.59
CA ILE A 83 9.87 2.72 -6.50
C ILE A 83 9.37 1.28 -6.64
N ALA A 84 8.06 1.06 -6.81
CA ALA A 84 7.48 -0.27 -6.95
C ALA A 84 8.04 -1.05 -8.16
N MET A 85 8.35 -0.38 -9.26
CA MET A 85 8.97 -1.00 -10.44
C MET A 85 10.42 -1.42 -10.25
N GLN A 86 11.12 -0.80 -9.30
CA GLN A 86 12.52 -1.10 -8.96
C GLN A 86 12.64 -1.96 -7.70
N ALA A 87 11.56 -2.11 -6.94
CA ALA A 87 11.56 -2.76 -5.64
C ALA A 87 11.91 -4.24 -5.75
N ASP A 88 12.85 -4.66 -4.90
CA ASP A 88 13.17 -6.05 -4.62
C ASP A 88 13.28 -6.24 -3.09
N GLY A 89 13.49 -7.49 -2.66
CA GLY A 89 13.68 -7.84 -1.26
C GLY A 89 12.64 -7.22 -0.33
N SER A 90 13.12 -6.59 0.76
CA SER A 90 12.28 -5.98 1.79
C SER A 90 11.43 -4.80 1.30
N VAL A 91 11.87 -4.07 0.28
CA VAL A 91 11.07 -2.97 -0.28
C VAL A 91 9.86 -3.53 -1.02
N ALA A 92 10.04 -4.61 -1.80
CA ALA A 92 8.94 -5.24 -2.53
C ALA A 92 7.86 -5.80 -1.58
N GLU A 93 8.28 -6.39 -0.46
CA GLU A 93 7.38 -6.94 0.57
C GLU A 93 6.40 -5.89 1.12
N ILE A 94 6.83 -4.63 1.26
CA ILE A 94 5.98 -3.58 1.83
C ILE A 94 5.12 -2.84 0.79
N ILE A 95 5.41 -2.94 -0.52
CA ILE A 95 4.62 -2.24 -1.56
C ILE A 95 3.14 -2.64 -1.49
N GLY A 96 2.87 -3.92 -1.22
CA GLY A 96 1.53 -4.46 -1.07
C GLY A 96 0.74 -3.73 0.01
N SER A 97 1.34 -3.55 1.19
CA SER A 97 0.73 -2.83 2.31
C SER A 97 0.41 -1.37 1.98
N TYR A 98 1.36 -0.62 1.38
CA TYR A 98 1.12 0.77 0.98
C TYR A 98 0.01 0.88 -0.08
N THR A 99 0.00 -0.05 -1.04
CA THR A 99 -1.04 -0.13 -2.07
C THR A 99 -2.41 -0.38 -1.45
N LEU A 100 -2.50 -1.34 -0.52
CA LEU A 100 -3.73 -1.69 0.18
C LEU A 100 -4.28 -0.51 0.97
N VAL A 101 -3.43 0.18 1.75
CA VAL A 101 -3.83 1.34 2.55
C VAL A 101 -4.28 2.49 1.66
N TYR A 102 -3.54 2.79 0.59
CA TYR A 102 -3.91 3.83 -0.36
C TYR A 102 -5.25 3.54 -1.04
N LEU A 103 -5.45 2.32 -1.51
CA LEU A 103 -6.67 1.87 -2.17
C LEU A 103 -7.88 1.92 -1.22
N LYS A 104 -7.71 1.51 0.04
CA LYS A 104 -8.77 1.62 1.08
C LYS A 104 -9.13 3.07 1.36
N LYS A 105 -8.15 3.98 1.40
CA LYS A 105 -8.36 5.39 1.76
C LYS A 105 -8.86 6.25 0.60
N TYR A 106 -8.39 5.98 -0.63
CA TYR A 106 -8.66 6.78 -1.82
C TYR A 106 -9.04 5.91 -3.03
N PRO A 107 -10.08 5.06 -2.95
CA PRO A 107 -10.39 4.06 -3.97
C PRO A 107 -10.66 4.67 -5.35
N HIS A 108 -11.44 5.76 -5.40
CA HIS A 108 -11.72 6.45 -6.66
C HIS A 108 -10.46 7.08 -7.28
N GLU A 109 -9.60 7.68 -6.45
CA GLU A 109 -8.34 8.28 -6.93
C GLU A 109 -7.42 7.21 -7.52
N PHE A 110 -7.30 6.05 -6.87
CA PHE A 110 -6.51 4.93 -7.39
C PHE A 110 -7.01 4.46 -8.76
N LEU A 111 -8.31 4.21 -8.89
CA LEU A 111 -8.89 3.74 -10.14
C LEU A 111 -8.78 4.80 -11.25
N ASP A 112 -9.00 6.07 -10.92
CA ASP A 112 -8.88 7.18 -11.86
C ASP A 112 -7.47 7.26 -12.48
N ARG A 113 -6.42 6.98 -11.69
CA ARG A 113 -5.02 6.97 -12.16
C ARG A 113 -4.75 5.90 -13.24
N TYR A 114 -5.53 4.83 -13.28
CA TYR A 114 -5.36 3.72 -14.23
C TYR A 114 -6.43 3.67 -15.33
N ARG A 115 -7.20 4.75 -15.53
CA ARG A 115 -8.19 4.82 -16.63
C ARG A 115 -7.56 4.69 -18.02
N CYS A 116 -6.25 4.92 -18.15
CA CYS A 116 -5.49 4.69 -19.38
C CYS A 116 -5.34 3.21 -19.77
N CYS A 117 -5.61 2.25 -18.86
CA CYS A 117 -5.46 0.82 -19.13
C CYS A 117 -6.49 0.25 -20.13
N GLN A 118 -7.26 1.11 -20.80
CA GLN A 118 -8.05 0.73 -21.97
C GLN A 118 -7.31 0.95 -23.30
N LYS A 119 -6.20 1.69 -23.28
CA LYS A 119 -5.55 2.24 -24.48
C LYS A 119 -4.04 2.02 -24.51
N ASP A 120 -3.40 1.91 -23.35
CA ASP A 120 -1.94 1.90 -23.22
C ASP A 120 -1.46 0.71 -22.37
N GLU A 121 -0.52 -0.04 -22.93
CA GLU A 121 0.03 -1.27 -22.35
C GLU A 121 0.88 -0.98 -21.10
N PRO A 122 1.83 -0.02 -21.10
CA PRO A 122 2.57 0.41 -19.91
C PRO A 122 1.68 0.77 -18.70
N CYS A 123 0.56 1.46 -18.93
CA CYS A 123 -0.39 1.80 -17.87
C CYS A 123 -1.00 0.55 -17.22
N CYS A 124 -1.35 -0.46 -18.03
CA CYS A 124 -1.84 -1.73 -17.52
C CYS A 124 -0.78 -2.53 -16.78
N GLN A 125 0.46 -2.53 -17.26
CA GLN A 125 1.56 -3.26 -16.62
C GLN A 125 1.84 -2.76 -15.20
N LYS A 126 1.80 -1.44 -14.99
CA LYS A 126 1.90 -0.85 -13.65
C LYS A 126 0.76 -1.27 -12.73
N LEU A 127 -0.47 -1.26 -13.24
CA LEU A 127 -1.63 -1.74 -12.48
C LEU A 127 -1.50 -3.22 -12.13
N VAL A 128 -1.07 -4.05 -13.08
CA VAL A 128 -0.85 -5.49 -12.86
C VAL A 128 0.23 -5.70 -11.80
N LEU A 129 1.33 -4.96 -11.84
CA LEU A 129 2.40 -5.05 -10.85
C LEU A 129 1.87 -4.74 -9.43
N LEU A 130 1.20 -3.61 -9.25
CA LEU A 130 0.63 -3.25 -7.94
C LEU A 130 -0.47 -4.23 -7.50
N ALA A 131 -1.27 -4.73 -8.44
CA ALA A 131 -2.29 -5.74 -8.15
C ALA A 131 -1.68 -7.08 -7.74
N THR A 132 -0.50 -7.44 -8.26
CA THR A 132 0.27 -8.58 -7.80
C THR A 132 0.69 -8.37 -6.35
N PHE A 133 1.41 -7.29 -6.03
CA PHE A 133 1.81 -6.99 -4.64
C PHE A 133 0.62 -6.99 -3.68
N LEU A 134 -0.52 -6.43 -4.11
CA LEU A 134 -1.75 -6.43 -3.33
C LEU A 134 -2.31 -7.85 -3.11
N GLY A 135 -2.22 -8.72 -4.12
CA GLY A 135 -2.58 -10.13 -3.99
C GLY A 135 -1.71 -10.87 -2.99
N GLU A 136 -0.40 -10.63 -3.02
CA GLU A 136 0.56 -11.19 -2.07
C GLU A 136 0.28 -10.71 -0.64
N GLU A 137 0.10 -9.40 -0.44
CA GLU A 137 -0.24 -8.79 0.87
C GLU A 137 -1.45 -9.48 1.51
N THR A 138 -2.49 -9.74 0.73
CA THR A 138 -3.70 -10.37 1.25
C THR A 138 -3.49 -11.83 1.71
N MET A 139 -2.38 -12.46 1.35
CA MET A 139 -1.98 -13.82 1.77
C MET A 139 -1.06 -13.81 2.99
N MET A 140 -0.51 -12.66 3.40
CA MET A 140 0.43 -12.55 4.51
C MET A 140 -0.24 -12.39 5.88
N ASP A 141 -1.53 -12.06 5.91
CA ASP A 141 -2.31 -11.91 7.16
C ASP A 141 -2.78 -13.27 7.71
N ASP A 142 -2.83 -13.41 9.04
CA ASP A 142 -3.34 -14.61 9.73
C ASP A 142 -4.78 -14.94 9.30
N ASP A 143 -5.60 -13.93 9.03
CA ASP A 143 -6.95 -14.04 8.47
C ASP A 143 -6.96 -13.62 7.00
N LYS A 144 -6.11 -14.29 6.20
CA LYS A 144 -5.98 -14.09 4.75
C LYS A 144 -7.30 -14.10 3.99
N ALA A 145 -8.31 -14.85 4.46
CA ALA A 145 -9.63 -14.88 3.84
C ALA A 145 -10.40 -13.58 4.08
N LYS A 146 -10.45 -13.10 5.33
CA LYS A 146 -11.13 -11.86 5.70
C LYS A 146 -10.54 -10.66 4.97
N VAL A 147 -9.20 -10.50 4.99
CA VAL A 147 -8.54 -9.34 4.35
C VAL A 147 -8.88 -9.26 2.86
N TYR A 148 -8.86 -10.40 2.16
CA TYR A 148 -9.26 -10.47 0.77
C TYR A 148 -10.73 -10.15 0.53
N HIS A 149 -11.63 -10.69 1.34
CA HIS A 149 -13.07 -10.43 1.20
C HIS A 149 -13.38 -8.95 1.44
N GLU A 150 -12.81 -8.34 2.47
CA GLU A 150 -12.93 -6.89 2.72
C GLU A 150 -12.44 -6.05 1.54
N LEU A 151 -11.28 -6.39 0.98
CA LEU A 151 -10.75 -5.73 -0.21
C LEU A 151 -11.70 -5.87 -1.41
N MET A 152 -12.12 -7.10 -1.72
CA MET A 152 -12.97 -7.37 -2.87
C MET A 152 -14.34 -6.70 -2.74
N ASP A 153 -14.90 -6.63 -1.55
CA ASP A 153 -16.18 -5.98 -1.33
C ASP A 153 -16.07 -4.45 -1.44
N ALA A 154 -14.99 -3.85 -0.92
CA ALA A 154 -14.70 -2.42 -1.12
C ALA A 154 -14.55 -2.07 -2.61
N LEU A 155 -13.87 -2.94 -3.37
CA LEU A 155 -13.71 -2.80 -4.82
C LEU A 155 -15.05 -2.94 -5.57
N LYS A 156 -15.90 -3.92 -5.21
CA LYS A 156 -17.23 -4.10 -5.83
C LYS A 156 -18.17 -2.93 -5.56
N VAL A 157 -18.14 -2.35 -4.35
CA VAL A 157 -18.96 -1.16 -4.02
C VAL A 157 -18.55 0.00 -4.94
N SER A 158 -17.25 0.19 -5.13
CA SER A 158 -16.71 1.21 -6.04
C SER A 158 -17.13 0.94 -7.50
N HIS A 159 -17.14 -0.33 -7.94
CA HIS A 159 -17.56 -0.75 -9.28
C HIS A 159 -19.02 -0.40 -9.61
N LYS A 160 -19.95 -0.60 -8.67
CA LYS A 160 -21.39 -0.36 -8.94
C LYS A 160 -21.69 1.09 -9.31
N ASN A 161 -20.84 2.02 -8.87
CA ASN A 161 -20.97 3.46 -9.13
C ASN A 161 -20.28 3.91 -10.43
N GLN A 162 -19.44 3.07 -11.03
CA GLN A 162 -18.66 3.37 -12.24
C GLN A 162 -18.86 2.27 -13.30
N LYS A 163 -19.71 2.55 -14.31
CA LYS A 163 -19.91 1.61 -15.43
C LYS A 163 -18.58 1.27 -16.12
N LYS A 164 -18.21 -0.01 -16.10
CA LYS A 164 -17.21 -0.66 -16.98
C LYS A 164 -15.81 -0.05 -16.96
N GLU A 165 -15.18 -0.02 -15.79
CA GLU A 165 -13.75 0.25 -15.74
C GLU A 165 -12.93 -1.03 -15.89
N ASN A 166 -12.38 -1.24 -17.10
CA ASN A 166 -11.43 -2.33 -17.38
C ASN A 166 -10.29 -2.40 -16.35
N ALA A 167 -9.87 -1.25 -15.80
CA ALA A 167 -8.87 -1.17 -14.74
C ALA A 167 -9.31 -1.91 -13.47
N LEU A 168 -10.54 -1.68 -13.00
CA LEU A 168 -11.05 -2.36 -11.81
C LEU A 168 -11.20 -3.86 -12.02
N ALA A 169 -11.72 -4.26 -13.18
CA ALA A 169 -11.81 -5.68 -13.54
C ALA A 169 -10.42 -6.34 -13.62
N LEU A 170 -9.44 -5.66 -14.19
CA LEU A 170 -8.05 -6.13 -14.25
C LEU A 170 -7.44 -6.25 -12.86
N LEU A 171 -7.59 -5.23 -12.01
CA LEU A 171 -7.14 -5.23 -10.62
C LEU A 171 -7.69 -6.44 -9.87
N MET A 172 -9.02 -6.61 -9.86
CA MET A 172 -9.67 -7.71 -9.14
C MET A 172 -9.22 -9.08 -9.66
N ARG A 173 -9.12 -9.24 -10.99
CA ARG A 173 -8.68 -10.50 -11.61
C ARG A 173 -7.23 -10.81 -11.27
N THR A 174 -6.33 -9.82 -11.30
CA THR A 174 -4.91 -10.04 -10.99
C THR A 174 -4.72 -10.39 -9.53
N VAL A 175 -5.35 -9.66 -8.60
CA VAL A 175 -5.32 -9.99 -7.15
C VAL A 175 -5.80 -11.42 -6.91
N ASP A 176 -6.93 -11.81 -7.52
CA ASP A 176 -7.48 -13.17 -7.39
C ASP A 176 -6.55 -14.25 -7.96
N ALA A 177 -5.93 -13.99 -9.11
CA ALA A 177 -4.99 -14.90 -9.74
C ALA A 177 -3.71 -15.08 -8.90
N THR A 178 -3.15 -13.99 -8.37
CA THR A 178 -1.95 -14.04 -7.52
C THR A 178 -2.21 -14.87 -6.27
N ARG A 179 -3.33 -14.65 -5.58
CA ARG A 179 -3.71 -15.45 -4.41
C ARG A 179 -3.83 -16.94 -4.70
N LYS A 180 -4.46 -17.30 -5.83
CA LYS A 180 -4.65 -18.71 -6.23
C LYS A 180 -3.33 -19.41 -6.55
N ASN A 181 -2.31 -18.65 -6.96
CA ASN A 181 -0.99 -19.17 -7.27
C ASN A 181 -0.07 -19.22 -6.06
N TRP A 182 -0.45 -18.59 -4.95
CA TRP A 182 0.29 -18.64 -3.71
C TRP A 182 0.22 -20.06 -3.13
N LYS A 183 1.39 -20.69 -2.98
CA LYS A 183 1.51 -22.00 -2.34
C LYS A 183 1.76 -21.78 -0.86
N ASP A 184 0.91 -22.37 -0.03
CA ASP A 184 1.12 -22.46 1.42
C ASP A 184 2.39 -23.25 1.75
#